data_AF-A0A9D1JVK9-F1
#
_entry.id   AF-A0A9D1JVK9-F1
#
_cell.length_a   1.000
_cell.length_b   1.000
_cell.length_c   1.000
_cell.angle_alpha   90.00
_cell.angle_beta   90.00
_cell.angle_gamma   90.00
#
_symmetry.space_group_name_H-M   'P 1'
#
loop_
_entity.id
_entity.type
_entity.pdbx_description
1 polymer ?
#
loop_
_entity_poly.entity_id
_entity_poly.type
_entity_poly.pdbx_seq_one_letter_code
_entity_poly.pdbx_strand_id
1 'polypeptide(L)' 'MTHFDTRVDRSGMSTVKQAMTPAAIEESGLLSLWGAEFEFPTADFVIDAVVRWAKRGLYAYTV' A
#
# COMPACT_ATOMS: atom_id res chain seq x y z
N MET A 1 -6.52 -8.24 14.34
CA MET A 1 -6.39 -7.07 15.24
C MET A 1 -6.26 -5.87 14.32
N THR A 2 -6.97 -4.76 14.53
CA THR A 2 -6.95 -3.66 13.54
C THR A 2 -5.67 -2.83 13.68
N HIS A 3 -4.84 -2.79 12.65
CA HIS A 3 -3.50 -2.17 12.66
C HIS A 3 -3.49 -0.66 12.33
N PHE A 4 -4.54 0.08 12.66
CA PHE A 4 -4.69 1.50 12.26
C PHE A 4 -3.68 2.44 12.93
N ASP A 5 -3.22 2.12 14.14
CA ASP A 5 -2.25 2.94 14.88
C ASP A 5 -0.78 2.59 14.53
N THR A 6 -0.57 1.62 13.65
CA THR A 6 0.78 1.17 13.28
C THR A 6 1.29 2.00 12.11
N ARG A 7 2.41 2.72 12.32
CA ARG A 7 3.11 3.39 11.23
C ARG A 7 3.66 2.35 10.25
N VAL A 8 3.27 2.46 8.99
CA VAL A 8 3.81 1.65 7.89
C VAL A 8 4.78 2.48 7.06
N ASP A 9 5.99 1.98 6.86
CA ASP A 9 6.89 2.53 5.85
C ASP A 9 6.46 2.04 4.47
N ARG A 10 6.19 3.01 3.58
CA ARG A 10 5.74 2.77 2.20
C ARG A 10 6.85 3.09 1.20
N SER A 11 8.07 3.38 1.64
CA SER A 11 9.20 3.66 0.74
C SER A 11 9.41 2.51 -0.26
N GLY A 12 9.58 2.86 -1.54
CA GLY A 12 9.77 1.87 -2.62
C GLY A 12 8.53 1.07 -3.04
N MET A 13 7.35 1.30 -2.46
CA MET A 13 6.12 0.56 -2.81
C MET A 13 5.38 1.12 -4.05
N SER A 14 6.03 1.98 -4.84
CA SER A 14 5.50 2.57 -6.09
C SER A 14 4.08 3.14 -5.96
N THR A 15 3.80 3.83 -4.85
CA THR A 15 2.46 4.40 -4.58
C THR A 15 2.20 5.63 -5.44
N VAL A 16 0.97 5.87 -5.88
CA VAL A 16 0.64 7.07 -6.67
C VAL A 16 0.78 8.31 -5.78
N LYS A 17 0.37 8.21 -4.52
CA LYS A 17 0.61 9.23 -3.49
C LYS A 17 2.08 9.67 -3.42
N GLN A 18 3.04 8.75 -3.42
CA GLN A 18 4.47 9.13 -3.46
C GLN A 18 4.87 9.64 -4.84
N ALA A 19 4.53 8.90 -5.90
CA ALA A 19 4.99 9.21 -7.25
C ALA A 19 4.57 10.59 -7.76
N MET A 20 3.42 11.12 -7.31
CA MET A 20 2.95 12.46 -7.69
C MET A 20 3.04 13.49 -6.55
N THR A 21 3.63 13.16 -5.40
CA THR A 21 3.96 14.20 -4.41
C THR A 21 5.00 15.12 -5.06
N PRO A 22 4.79 16.45 -5.11
CA PRO A 22 5.79 17.35 -5.67
C PRO A 22 7.09 17.28 -4.87
N ALA A 23 8.24 17.28 -5.56
CA ALA A 23 9.56 17.22 -4.93
C ALA A 23 9.75 18.30 -3.84
N ALA A 24 9.22 19.52 -4.05
CA ALA A 24 9.28 20.60 -3.06
C ALA A 24 8.59 20.24 -1.72
N ILE A 25 7.54 19.41 -1.73
CA ILE A 25 6.88 18.93 -0.52
C ILE A 25 7.73 17.85 0.17
N GLU A 26 8.32 16.93 -0.60
CA GLU A 26 9.20 15.89 -0.06
C GLU A 26 10.48 16.48 0.54
N GLU A 27 11.15 17.37 -0.21
CA GLU A 27 12.41 18.03 0.18
C GLU A 27 12.25 18.98 1.38
N SER A 28 11.05 19.52 1.60
CA SER A 28 10.74 20.35 2.78
C SER A 28 10.50 19.53 4.05
N GLY A 29 10.50 18.20 3.96
CA GLY A 29 10.22 17.30 5.09
C GLY A 29 8.76 17.32 5.55
N LEU A 30 7.86 17.88 4.73
CA LEU A 30 6.43 17.92 5.03
C LEU A 30 5.77 16.58 4.76
N LEU A 31 4.75 16.27 5.56
CA LEU A 31 3.90 15.12 5.30
C LEU A 31 2.90 15.44 4.19
N SER A 32 2.94 14.62 3.16
CA SER A 32 1.94 14.60 2.12
C SER A 32 0.65 13.96 2.65
N LEU A 33 -0.46 14.70 2.63
CA LEU A 33 -1.81 14.22 3.00
C LEU A 33 -2.76 14.20 1.80
N TRP A 34 -2.22 14.25 0.58
CA TRP A 34 -3.02 14.18 -0.64
C TRP A 34 -3.26 12.73 -1.07
N GLY A 35 -4.20 12.57 -2.02
CA GLY A 35 -4.57 11.27 -2.57
C GLY A 35 -5.50 10.49 -1.63
N ALA A 36 -6.51 9.86 -2.20
CA ALA A 36 -7.43 9.00 -1.46
C ALA A 36 -6.82 7.59 -1.27
N GLU A 37 -5.61 7.55 -0.71
CA GLU A 37 -4.88 6.32 -0.40
C GLU A 37 -4.64 6.22 1.12
N PHE A 38 -4.87 5.04 1.67
CA PHE A 38 -4.70 4.80 3.09
C PHE A 38 -3.24 4.45 3.46
N GLU A 39 -2.88 4.75 4.71
CA GLU A 39 -1.54 4.51 5.28
C GLU A 39 -1.52 3.33 6.25
N PHE A 40 -2.51 2.44 6.16
CA PHE A 40 -2.63 1.22 6.95
C PHE A 40 -2.68 -0.02 6.05
N PRO A 41 -2.27 -1.21 6.54
CA PRO A 41 -2.40 -2.46 5.80
C PRO A 41 -3.87 -2.77 5.48
N THR A 42 -4.13 -3.43 4.35
CA THR A 42 -5.48 -3.95 4.05
C THR A 42 -5.89 -5.01 5.07
N ALA A 43 -7.18 -5.36 5.11
CA ALA A 43 -7.70 -6.30 6.11
C ALA A 43 -7.08 -7.70 5.99
N ASP A 44 -6.85 -8.35 7.14
CA ASP A 44 -6.19 -9.67 7.23
C ASP A 44 -6.81 -10.72 6.29
N PHE A 45 -8.14 -10.77 6.20
CA PHE A 45 -8.83 -11.73 5.34
C PHE A 45 -8.59 -11.49 3.84
N VAL A 46 -8.28 -10.25 3.43
CA VAL A 46 -7.88 -9.92 2.06
C VAL A 46 -6.46 -10.40 1.81
N ILE A 47 -5.55 -10.15 2.76
CA ILE A 47 -4.16 -10.63 2.70
C ILE A 47 -4.14 -12.15 2.57
N ASP A 48 -4.90 -12.86 3.43
CA ASP A 48 -4.99 -14.32 3.39
C ASP A 48 -5.51 -14.84 2.05
N ALA A 49 -6.53 -14.19 1.48
CA ALA A 49 -7.07 -14.57 0.18
C ALA A 49 -6.02 -14.42 -0.94
N VAL A 50 -5.30 -13.30 -0.96
CA VAL A 50 -4.23 -13.04 -1.95
C VAL A 50 -3.09 -14.04 -1.78
N VAL A 51 -2.63 -14.28 -0.55
CA VAL A 51 -1.55 -15.24 -0.27
C VAL A 51 -1.94 -16.66 -0.66
N ARG A 52 -3.17 -17.10 -0.33
CA ARG A 52 -3.67 -18.42 -0.74
C ARG A 52 -3.69 -18.57 -2.26
N TRP A 53 -4.10 -17.52 -2.98
CA TRP A 53 -4.12 -17.54 -4.44
C TRP A 53 -2.70 -17.57 -5.02
N ALA A 54 -1.80 -16.71 -4.53
CA ALA A 54 -0.40 -16.66 -4.95
C ALA A 54 0.30 -18.02 -4.77
N LYS A 55 0.06 -18.70 -3.64
CA LYS A 55 0.63 -20.03 -3.34
C LYS A 55 0.20 -21.14 -4.30
N ARG A 56 -0.85 -20.94 -5.11
CA ARG A 56 -1.24 -21.93 -6.14
C ARG A 56 -0.21 -22.06 -7.24
N GLY A 57 0.62 -21.04 -7.47
CA GLY A 57 1.72 -21.06 -8.44
C GLY A 57 1.30 -21.15 -9.91
N LEU A 58 -0.01 -21.14 -10.21
CA LEU A 58 -0.56 -21.15 -11.56
C LEU A 58 -1.43 -19.90 -11.76
N TYR A 59 -0.92 -18.96 -12.56
CA TYR A 59 -1.53 -17.65 -12.80
C TYR A 59 -2.15 -17.57 -14.21
N ALA A 60 -3.03 -18.53 -14.51
CA ALA A 60 -3.76 -18.57 -15.78
C ALA A 60 -4.99 -17.64 -15.78
N TYR A 61 -5.71 -17.61 -16.90
CA TYR A 61 -7.00 -16.91 -16.98
C TYR A 61 -7.94 -17.38 -15.86
N THR A 62 -8.51 -16.41 -15.14
CA THR A 62 -9.58 -16.66 -14.17
C THR A 62 -10.91 -16.60 -14.93
N VAL A 63 -11.66 -17.71 -14.90
CA VAL A 63 -13.00 -17.84 -15.53
C VAL A 63 -14.10 -17.82 -14.49
#